data_AF-A0A2V7JYR5-F1
#
_entry.id   AF-A0A2V7JYR5-F1
#
_cell.length_a   1.000
_cell.length_b   1.000
_cell.length_c   1.000
_cell.angle_alpha   90.00
_cell.angle_beta   90.00
_cell.angle_gamma   90.00
#
_symmetry.space_group_name_H-M   'P 1'
#
loop_
_entity.id
_entity.type
_entity.pdbx_description
1 polymer ?
#
loop_
_entity_poly.entity_id
_entity_poly.type
_entity_poly.pdbx_seq_one_letter_code
_entity_poly.pdbx_strand_id
1 'polypeptide(L)'
;MRTGVGLLALVLTACSPSSPCTASAMHLQARYAQRYVGRWKVAHGDTLTLPQLGDRFKLSDVLLDTTRLVVGRTCRFRGTLVFTVPRDTLAVTWIGFPEQALIYGWPAELGPFAGIGAVRVGDSLAGEILFDERLNVKVRPGVTARFTAGRARD
;
A
#
# COMPACT_ATOMS: atom_id res chain seq x y z
N MET A 1 35.89 -53.15 -25.94
CA MET A 1 36.24 -52.82 -24.54
C MET A 1 36.26 -51.30 -24.44
N ARG A 2 35.20 -50.67 -23.89
CA ARG A 2 35.20 -49.93 -22.60
C ARG A 2 36.47 -49.07 -22.43
N THR A 3 36.41 -47.75 -22.22
CA THR A 3 35.64 -47.14 -21.11
C THR A 3 35.39 -45.65 -21.40
N GLY A 4 34.16 -45.21 -21.19
CA GLY A 4 33.74 -43.81 -21.33
C GLY A 4 34.23 -42.96 -20.17
N VAL A 5 34.65 -41.74 -20.46
CA VAL A 5 34.91 -40.69 -19.47
C VAL A 5 33.63 -39.87 -19.35
N GLY A 6 32.91 -40.06 -18.26
CA GLY A 6 31.65 -39.40 -17.96
C GLY A 6 31.85 -37.91 -17.70
N LEU A 7 31.10 -37.08 -18.43
CA LEU A 7 30.82 -35.70 -18.04
C LEU A 7 29.91 -35.73 -16.79
N LEU A 8 30.48 -35.53 -15.61
CA LEU A 8 29.74 -35.14 -14.42
C LEU A 8 29.56 -33.62 -14.45
N ALA A 9 28.51 -33.17 -15.15
CA ALA A 9 28.00 -31.83 -15.02
C ALA A 9 27.31 -31.70 -13.65
N LEU A 10 28.00 -31.08 -12.68
CA LEU A 10 27.37 -30.63 -11.44
C LEU A 10 26.34 -29.55 -11.80
N VAL A 11 25.07 -29.92 -11.79
CA VAL A 11 23.96 -28.97 -11.84
C VAL A 11 23.96 -28.22 -10.51
N LEU A 12 24.55 -27.03 -10.50
CA LEU A 12 24.32 -26.04 -9.46
C LEU A 12 22.83 -25.69 -9.52
N THR A 13 22.02 -26.34 -8.70
CA THR A 13 20.66 -25.88 -8.44
C THR A 13 20.80 -24.53 -7.73
N ALA A 14 20.79 -23.46 -8.52
CA ALA A 14 20.73 -22.11 -7.99
C ALA A 14 19.50 -22.06 -7.08
N CYS A 15 19.74 -21.88 -5.78
CA CYS A 15 18.71 -21.50 -4.83
C CYS A 15 18.22 -20.12 -5.25
N SER A 16 17.28 -20.08 -6.20
CA SER A 16 16.56 -18.87 -6.53
C SER A 16 15.92 -18.37 -5.23
N PRO A 17 16.12 -17.10 -4.84
CA PRO A 17 15.49 -16.55 -3.66
C PRO A 17 13.99 -16.82 -3.75
N SER A 18 13.45 -17.53 -2.76
CA SER A 18 12.02 -17.80 -2.70
C SER A 18 11.28 -16.45 -2.72
N SER A 19 10.19 -16.39 -3.49
CA SER A 19 9.43 -15.15 -3.59
C SER A 19 9.00 -14.70 -2.18
N PRO A 20 9.18 -13.42 -1.82
CA PRO A 20 8.74 -12.94 -0.50
C PRO A 20 7.23 -13.11 -0.34
N CYS A 21 6.48 -13.17 -1.44
CA CYS A 21 5.03 -13.39 -1.43
C CYS A 21 4.60 -14.84 -1.17
N THR A 22 5.53 -15.80 -1.25
CA THR A 22 5.30 -17.21 -0.90
C THR A 22 5.76 -17.57 0.51
N ALA A 23 6.40 -16.64 1.22
CA ALA A 23 6.88 -16.87 2.59
C ALA A 23 5.73 -17.16 3.57
N SER A 24 5.95 -18.05 4.55
CA SER A 24 4.96 -18.40 5.56
C SER A 24 4.47 -17.20 6.38
N ALA A 25 5.36 -16.22 6.64
CA ALA A 25 5.03 -14.96 7.31
C ALA A 25 3.91 -14.19 6.58
N MET A 26 3.82 -14.31 5.24
CA MET A 26 2.75 -13.67 4.47
C MET A 26 1.36 -14.25 4.74
N HIS A 27 1.27 -15.46 5.29
CA HIS A 27 -0.03 -16.02 5.68
C HIS A 27 -0.67 -15.22 6.81
N LEU A 28 0.12 -14.80 7.81
CA LEU A 28 -0.38 -13.97 8.90
C LEU A 28 -0.75 -12.56 8.41
N GLN A 29 0.12 -11.96 7.59
CA GLN A 29 -0.12 -10.65 7.00
C GLN A 29 -1.38 -10.64 6.12
N ALA A 30 -1.63 -11.71 5.35
CA ALA A 30 -2.86 -11.86 4.57
C ALA A 30 -4.11 -11.92 5.46
N ARG A 31 -4.06 -12.65 6.59
CA ARG A 31 -5.17 -12.71 7.54
C ARG A 31 -5.49 -11.34 8.14
N TYR A 32 -4.47 -10.56 8.53
CA TYR A 32 -4.71 -9.20 9.02
C TYR A 32 -5.20 -8.25 7.93
N ALA A 33 -4.68 -8.38 6.72
CA ALA A 33 -5.13 -7.62 5.56
C ALA A 33 -6.62 -7.83 5.26
N GLN A 34 -7.16 -9.05 5.43
CA GLN A 34 -8.55 -9.34 5.05
C GLN A 34 -9.57 -8.34 5.58
N ARG A 35 -9.38 -7.81 6.80
CA ARG A 35 -10.33 -6.85 7.39
C ARG A 35 -10.42 -5.54 6.59
N TYR A 36 -9.37 -5.15 5.89
CA TYR A 36 -9.28 -3.92 5.12
C TYR A 36 -9.64 -4.07 3.65
N VAL A 37 -9.78 -5.31 3.17
CA VAL A 37 -10.06 -5.58 1.76
C VAL A 37 -11.44 -5.05 1.36
N GLY A 38 -11.54 -4.59 0.12
CA GLY A 38 -12.75 -4.06 -0.49
C GLY A 38 -12.61 -2.61 -0.91
N ARG A 39 -13.73 -2.05 -1.35
CA ARG A 39 -13.85 -0.64 -1.70
C ARG A 39 -14.38 0.15 -0.50
N TRP A 40 -13.70 1.25 -0.20
CA TRP A 40 -14.06 2.19 0.85
C TRP A 40 -14.35 3.53 0.21
N LYS A 41 -15.56 4.04 0.42
CA LYS A 41 -15.99 5.35 -0.09
C LYS A 41 -15.83 6.39 1.00
N VAL A 42 -15.00 7.39 0.76
CA VAL A 42 -14.77 8.50 1.68
C VAL A 42 -16.09 9.27 1.85
N ALA A 43 -16.62 9.28 3.07
CA ALA A 43 -17.89 9.94 3.40
C ALA A 43 -17.64 11.31 4.02
N HIS A 44 -16.67 11.36 4.93
CA HIS A 44 -16.19 12.59 5.54
C HIS A 44 -14.68 12.59 5.50
N GLY A 45 -14.11 13.73 5.20
CA GLY A 45 -12.70 13.97 5.41
C GLY A 45 -12.54 15.46 5.49
N ASP A 46 -11.56 15.87 6.27
CA ASP A 46 -10.95 17.14 5.95
C ASP A 46 -10.53 16.97 4.49
N THR A 47 -11.05 17.83 3.61
CA THR A 47 -10.49 17.88 2.25
C THR A 47 -8.99 17.95 2.46
N LEU A 48 -8.24 17.12 1.73
CA LEU A 48 -6.80 17.02 1.80
C LEU A 48 -6.23 18.39 1.38
N THR A 49 -6.31 19.34 2.31
CA THR A 49 -6.07 20.75 2.06
C THR A 49 -4.59 20.86 2.32
N LEU A 50 -3.86 20.63 1.24
CA LEU A 50 -2.42 20.68 1.20
C LEU A 50 -2.11 22.04 0.59
N PRO A 51 -1.89 23.08 1.42
CA PRO A 51 -1.87 24.45 0.92
C PRO A 51 -0.72 24.67 -0.08
N GLN A 52 0.36 23.89 0.02
CA GLN A 52 1.46 23.92 -0.95
C GLN A 52 1.12 23.28 -2.31
N LEU A 53 0.06 22.49 -2.39
CA LEU A 53 -0.43 21.80 -3.60
C LEU A 53 -1.74 22.41 -4.13
N GLY A 54 -2.14 23.54 -3.54
CA GLY A 54 -3.30 24.35 -3.90
C GLY A 54 -4.62 23.63 -3.71
N ASP A 55 -5.15 23.58 -2.47
CA ASP A 55 -6.54 23.28 -2.05
C ASP A 55 -7.34 22.16 -2.77
N ARG A 56 -6.68 21.29 -3.54
CA ARG A 56 -7.33 20.49 -4.59
C ARG A 56 -6.99 19.02 -4.54
N PHE A 57 -6.70 18.47 -3.36
CA PHE A 57 -6.59 17.03 -3.18
C PHE A 57 -7.82 16.51 -2.48
N LYS A 58 -8.58 15.64 -3.15
CA LYS A 58 -9.80 15.05 -2.61
C LYS A 58 -9.85 13.58 -2.96
N LEU A 59 -9.53 12.74 -1.98
CA LEU A 59 -9.68 11.29 -2.05
C LEU A 59 -11.19 10.94 -2.00
N SER A 60 -11.66 10.15 -2.94
CA SER A 60 -13.05 9.67 -2.97
C SER A 60 -13.17 8.20 -2.62
N ASP A 61 -12.23 7.38 -3.10
CA ASP A 61 -12.29 5.94 -2.90
C ASP A 61 -10.91 5.37 -2.61
N VAL A 62 -10.90 4.35 -1.75
CA VAL A 62 -9.75 3.49 -1.48
C VAL A 62 -10.16 2.07 -1.81
N LEU A 63 -9.45 1.43 -2.74
CA LEU A 63 -9.65 0.04 -3.09
C LEU A 63 -8.44 -0.75 -2.61
N LEU A 64 -8.66 -1.70 -1.72
CA LEU A 64 -7.62 -2.58 -1.20
C LEU A 64 -7.96 -4.00 -1.56
N ASP A 65 -7.05 -4.71 -2.21
CA ASP A 65 -7.23 -6.12 -2.53
C ASP A 65 -6.07 -6.97 -2.01
N THR A 66 -6.19 -8.30 -2.14
CA THR A 66 -5.19 -9.25 -1.61
C THR A 66 -4.21 -9.76 -2.67
N THR A 67 -4.23 -9.20 -3.88
CA THR A 67 -3.27 -9.51 -4.93
C THR A 67 -1.89 -9.16 -4.42
N ARG A 68 -1.01 -10.15 -4.39
CA ARG A 68 0.34 -10.01 -3.86
C ARG A 68 1.28 -9.46 -4.93
N LEU A 69 2.05 -8.45 -4.57
CA LEU A 69 3.02 -7.77 -5.41
C LEU A 69 4.39 -7.83 -4.73
N VAL A 70 5.42 -8.23 -5.47
CA VAL A 70 6.81 -8.15 -5.02
C VAL A 70 7.31 -6.73 -5.31
N VAL A 71 7.71 -5.99 -4.28
CA VAL A 71 8.24 -4.63 -4.41
C VAL A 71 9.60 -4.58 -3.71
N GLY A 72 10.67 -4.54 -4.50
CA GLY A 72 12.02 -4.72 -4.00
C GLY A 72 12.19 -6.13 -3.40
N ARG A 73 12.50 -6.20 -2.10
CA ARG A 73 12.65 -7.47 -1.37
C ARG A 73 11.46 -7.83 -0.48
N THR A 74 10.37 -7.06 -0.52
CA THR A 74 9.20 -7.29 0.34
C THR A 74 7.98 -7.64 -0.50
N CYS A 75 7.04 -8.35 0.13
CA CYS A 75 5.73 -8.57 -0.46
C CYS A 75 4.73 -7.55 0.09
N ARG A 76 3.97 -6.94 -0.80
CA ARG A 76 2.88 -6.01 -0.49
C ARG A 76 1.61 -6.46 -1.21
N PHE A 77 0.49 -5.90 -0.81
CA PHE A 77 -0.77 -6.10 -1.49
C PHE A 77 -1.04 -4.96 -2.48
N ARG A 78 -1.81 -5.22 -3.52
CA ARG A 78 -2.24 -4.19 -4.48
C ARG A 78 -3.38 -3.36 -3.90
N GLY A 79 -3.38 -2.08 -4.21
CA GLY A 79 -4.52 -1.21 -3.98
C GLY A 79 -4.57 -0.09 -5.01
N THR A 80 -5.63 0.72 -4.90
CA THR A 80 -5.87 1.87 -5.76
C THR A 80 -6.47 3.00 -4.93
N LEU A 81 -6.00 4.22 -5.16
CA LEU A 81 -6.61 5.45 -4.64
C LEU A 81 -7.28 6.20 -5.78
N VAL A 82 -8.52 6.62 -5.59
CA VAL A 82 -9.27 7.42 -6.57
C VAL A 82 -9.44 8.83 -6.03
N PHE A 83 -9.04 9.81 -6.82
CA PHE A 83 -9.14 11.22 -6.47
C PHE A 83 -10.22 11.88 -7.32
N THR A 84 -11.06 12.67 -6.67
CA THR A 84 -12.01 13.57 -7.35
C THR A 84 -11.31 14.83 -7.84
N VAL A 85 -10.29 15.29 -7.10
CA VAL A 85 -9.43 16.40 -7.47
C VAL A 85 -8.01 16.06 -7.02
N PRO A 86 -7.00 16.14 -7.90
CA PRO A 86 -7.15 16.07 -9.37
C PRO A 86 -7.96 14.82 -9.76
N ARG A 87 -8.62 14.83 -10.93
CA ARG A 87 -9.38 13.66 -11.40
C ARG A 87 -8.42 12.59 -11.89
N ASP A 88 -7.97 11.74 -10.99
CA ASP A 88 -6.97 10.72 -11.28
C ASP A 88 -7.16 9.46 -10.42
N THR A 89 -6.54 8.37 -10.85
CA THR A 89 -6.54 7.09 -10.18
C THR A 89 -5.12 6.58 -10.05
N LEU A 90 -4.66 6.41 -8.81
CA LEU A 90 -3.29 6.00 -8.51
C LEU A 90 -3.24 4.54 -8.09
N ALA A 91 -2.41 3.76 -8.77
CA ALA A 91 -2.03 2.44 -8.28
C ALA A 91 -1.14 2.61 -7.05
N VAL A 92 -1.46 1.89 -5.98
CA VAL A 92 -0.71 1.91 -4.72
C VAL A 92 -0.42 0.48 -4.27
N THR A 93 0.47 0.35 -3.31
CA THR A 93 0.72 -0.92 -2.63
C THR A 93 0.49 -0.76 -1.15
N TRP A 94 0.09 -1.82 -0.44
CA TRP A 94 -0.24 -1.70 0.98
C TRP A 94 0.12 -2.93 1.78
N ILE A 95 0.16 -2.79 3.11
CA ILE A 95 0.39 -3.85 4.07
C ILE A 95 -0.67 -3.76 5.18
N GLY A 96 -1.25 -4.89 5.56
CA GLY A 96 -2.17 -4.96 6.70
C GLY A 96 -1.47 -5.43 7.98
N PHE A 97 -1.66 -4.68 9.07
CA PHE A 97 -1.28 -5.04 10.44
C PHE A 97 -2.52 -5.20 11.34
N PRO A 98 -2.38 -5.85 12.52
CA PRO A 98 -3.47 -5.98 13.48
C PRO A 98 -4.04 -4.64 13.96
N GLU A 99 -3.26 -3.57 13.97
CA GLU A 99 -3.67 -2.27 14.46
C GLU A 99 -4.11 -1.36 13.31
N GLN A 100 -3.39 -1.38 12.19
CA GLN A 100 -3.60 -0.49 11.04
C GLN A 100 -3.21 -1.12 9.71
N ALA A 101 -3.69 -0.58 8.59
CA ALA A 101 -3.15 -0.80 7.27
C ALA A 101 -2.26 0.39 6.89
N LEU A 102 -1.15 0.11 6.23
CA LEU A 102 -0.24 1.12 5.70
C LEU A 102 -0.25 1.05 4.18
N ILE A 103 -0.65 2.13 3.52
CA ILE A 103 -0.78 2.28 2.07
C ILE A 103 0.34 3.19 1.58
N TYR A 104 1.06 2.77 0.55
CA TYR A 104 2.29 3.37 0.04
C TYR A 104 2.29 3.44 -1.50
N GLY A 105 3.31 4.11 -2.06
CA GLY A 105 3.47 4.24 -3.51
C GLY A 105 2.85 5.54 -4.03
N TRP A 106 2.86 6.58 -3.20
CA TRP A 106 2.49 7.92 -3.63
C TRP A 106 3.58 8.46 -4.58
N PRO A 107 3.23 8.97 -5.77
CA PRO A 107 4.19 9.65 -6.64
C PRO A 107 4.74 10.91 -5.98
N ALA A 108 6.06 11.12 -6.04
CA ALA A 108 6.71 12.28 -5.43
C ALA A 108 6.22 13.62 -6.02
N GLU A 109 5.76 13.57 -7.28
CA GLU A 109 5.22 14.68 -8.05
C GLU A 109 3.88 15.17 -7.49
N LEU A 110 3.14 14.29 -6.82
CA LEU A 110 1.86 14.65 -6.19
C LEU A 110 2.05 15.23 -4.79
N GLY A 111 3.25 15.18 -4.25
CA GLY A 111 3.59 15.86 -3.02
C GLY A 111 4.42 15.03 -2.05
N PRO A 112 4.71 15.62 -0.88
CA PRO A 112 5.67 15.09 0.06
C PRO A 112 5.08 14.02 1.02
N PHE A 113 4.39 13.03 0.47
CA PHE A 113 3.66 12.04 1.25
C PHE A 113 4.42 10.72 1.36
N ALA A 114 4.45 10.17 2.58
CA ALA A 114 4.98 8.84 2.83
C ALA A 114 3.94 7.75 2.50
N GLY A 115 2.66 8.07 2.67
CA GLY A 115 1.57 7.11 2.50
C GLY A 115 0.31 7.48 3.29
N ILE A 116 -0.55 6.49 3.52
CA ILE A 116 -1.73 6.58 4.39
C ILE A 116 -1.63 5.51 5.47
N GLY A 117 -1.89 5.89 6.72
CA GLY A 117 -2.24 4.98 7.80
C GLY A 117 -3.76 4.88 7.89
N ALA A 118 -4.30 3.67 8.03
CA ALA A 118 -5.74 3.46 8.11
C ALA A 118 -6.13 2.41 9.15
N VAL A 119 -7.08 2.73 10.00
CA VAL A 119 -7.62 1.85 11.04
C VAL A 119 -9.08 1.53 10.71
N ARG A 120 -9.45 0.26 10.83
CA ARG A 120 -10.84 -0.17 10.65
C ARG A 120 -11.57 -0.14 11.99
N VAL A 121 -12.73 0.52 12.02
CA VAL A 121 -13.66 0.55 13.16
C VAL A 121 -15.04 0.14 12.66
N GLY A 122 -15.48 -1.08 12.97
CA GLY A 122 -16.71 -1.63 12.39
C GLY A 122 -16.63 -1.64 10.85
N ASP A 123 -17.62 -1.07 10.18
CA ASP A 123 -17.63 -0.90 8.72
C ASP A 123 -17.16 0.48 8.25
N SER A 124 -16.39 1.16 9.10
CA SER A 124 -15.69 2.41 8.77
C SER A 124 -14.18 2.22 8.72
N LEU A 125 -13.53 2.99 7.87
CA LEU A 125 -12.08 3.11 7.76
C LEU A 125 -11.71 4.55 8.09
N ALA A 126 -11.06 4.77 9.22
CA ALA A 126 -10.49 6.06 9.60
C ALA A 126 -9.03 6.08 9.14
N GLY A 127 -8.60 7.12 8.43
CA GLY A 127 -7.23 7.19 7.97
C GLY A 127 -6.64 8.58 8.02
N GLU A 128 -5.32 8.62 7.91
CA GLU A 128 -4.50 9.83 7.96
C GLU A 128 -3.38 9.74 6.93
N ILE A 129 -3.02 10.89 6.35
CA ILE A 129 -1.79 10.99 5.57
C ILE A 129 -0.57 10.97 6.48
N LEU A 130 0.38 10.13 6.10
CA LEU A 130 1.69 10.03 6.71
C LEU A 130 2.67 10.90 5.94
N PHE A 131 3.42 11.73 6.66
CA PHE A 131 4.49 12.56 6.11
C PHE A 131 5.85 11.97 6.50
N ASP A 132 6.84 12.05 5.61
CA ASP A 132 8.18 11.57 5.90
C ASP A 132 9.15 12.75 6.02
N GLU A 133 9.66 12.97 7.24
CA GLU A 133 10.66 14.01 7.52
C GLU A 133 11.98 13.77 6.77
N ARG A 134 12.33 12.52 6.44
CA ARG A 134 13.53 12.19 5.66
C ARG A 134 13.43 12.61 4.20
N LEU A 135 12.21 12.81 3.70
CA LEU A 135 11.96 13.45 2.41
C LEU A 135 12.10 14.99 2.50
N ASN A 136 12.62 15.50 3.63
CA ASN A 136 12.88 16.91 3.91
C ASN A 136 11.62 17.78 3.90
N VAL A 137 10.52 17.19 4.34
CA VAL A 137 9.18 17.76 4.27
C VAL A 137 8.88 18.53 5.54
N LYS A 138 8.90 19.86 5.45
CA LYS A 138 8.46 20.73 6.55
C LYS A 138 6.97 21.00 6.43
N VAL A 139 6.16 20.20 7.13
CA VAL A 139 4.73 20.45 7.25
C VAL A 139 4.50 21.45 8.39
N ARG A 140 3.60 22.41 8.21
CA ARG A 140 3.20 23.31 9.31
C ARG A 140 2.48 22.49 10.39
N PRO A 141 2.74 22.75 11.69
CA PRO A 141 1.95 22.18 12.77
C PRO A 141 0.45 22.42 12.53
N GLY A 142 -0.39 21.38 12.69
CA GLY A 142 -1.84 21.45 12.48
C GLY A 142 -2.34 20.97 11.11
N VAL A 143 -1.45 20.64 10.17
CA VAL A 143 -1.85 19.97 8.91
C VAL A 143 -2.03 18.48 9.19
N THR A 144 -3.27 18.08 9.42
CA THR A 144 -3.68 16.67 9.44
C THR A 144 -4.74 16.49 8.38
N ALA A 145 -4.47 15.60 7.43
CA ALA A 145 -5.47 15.23 6.44
C ALA A 145 -6.07 13.89 6.83
N ARG A 146 -7.15 13.96 7.60
CA ARG A 146 -7.88 12.80 8.11
C ARG A 146 -9.10 12.53 7.28
N PHE A 147 -9.45 11.27 7.15
CA PHE A 147 -10.68 10.85 6.49
C PHE A 147 -11.36 9.72 7.26
N THR A 148 -12.65 9.60 7.02
CA THR A 148 -13.50 8.49 7.39
C THR A 148 -14.22 8.00 6.13
N ALA A 149 -14.04 6.74 5.82
CA ALA A 149 -14.68 6.07 4.70
C ALA A 149 -15.61 4.97 5.18
N GLY A 150 -16.77 4.84 4.53
CA GLY A 150 -17.67 3.71 4.74
C GLY A 150 -17.35 2.60 3.74
N ARG A 151 -17.55 1.34 4.14
CA ARG A 151 -17.46 0.22 3.19
C ARG A 151 -18.54 0.36 2.12
N ALA A 152 -18.13 0.40 0.86
CA ALA A 152 -19.06 0.36 -0.25
C ALA A 152 -19.59 -1.08 -0.40
N ARG A 153 -20.90 -1.21 -0.63
CA ARG A 153 -21.51 -2.44 -1.10
C ARG A 153 -21.64 -2.29 -2.61
N ASP A 154 -21.01 -3.18 -3.36
CA ASP A 154 -21.08 -3.20 -4.82
C ASP A 154 -22.51 -3.47 -5.30
#